data_AF-A0A9E5DTJ9-F1
#
_entry.id   AF-A0A9E5DTJ9-F1
#
_cell.length_a   1.000
_cell.length_b   1.000
_cell.length_c   1.000
_cell.angle_alpha   90.00
_cell.angle_beta   90.00
_cell.angle_gamma   90.00
#
_symmetry.space_group_name_H-M   'P 1'
#
loop_
_entity.id
_entity.type
_entity.pdbx_description
1 polymer ?
#
loop_
_entity_poly.entity_id
_entity_poly.type
_entity_poly.pdbx_seq_one_letter_code
_entity_poly.pdbx_strand_id
1 'polypeptide(L)'
;MKNPVPNSNTLFQQARSLYQAGRVIEALAGFNRVIALNPNHAGAHFNRGKVLEDLARFEEALANFNRAIALQPAVHNGYFRRGNLLSTLKQWDDALVNYERVIALKPDFAQAHLNRGHTLCKLNRVADALVSYDRAIELVPNFALAYSNRGHALQDAKRLDEALASYDRAIELKPDFAEAHWGKSTLKLLTGDYAQGWELHEWRLKTKAYAQISRTLRQPQWLNKEPVSGKTLLIHTEIGLGDTIQLCRYVPMVEKLNAQVILEAPSSLVTLLSTLGGNLTIVEKGEPLPDFDLHCPTMSLPWAFKTTIATVPANIP
;
A
#
# COMPACT_ATOMS: atom_id res chain seq x y z
N MET A 1 -45.39 -2.39 34.20
CA MET A 1 -45.29 -2.97 32.84
C MET A 1 -43.87 -3.47 32.65
N LYS A 2 -43.66 -4.79 32.50
CA LYS A 2 -42.33 -5.34 32.18
C LYS A 2 -42.06 -5.05 30.70
N ASN A 3 -41.01 -4.31 30.39
CA ASN A 3 -40.56 -4.15 29.00
C ASN A 3 -40.39 -5.55 28.38
N PRO A 4 -40.93 -5.83 27.18
CA PRO A 4 -40.76 -7.13 26.55
C PRO A 4 -39.27 -7.38 26.38
N VAL A 5 -38.79 -8.55 26.83
CA VAL A 5 -37.40 -8.96 26.61
C VAL A 5 -37.15 -8.89 25.11
N PRO A 6 -36.21 -8.04 24.63
CA PRO A 6 -36.03 -7.86 23.20
C PRO A 6 -35.59 -9.19 22.59
N ASN A 7 -36.31 -9.64 21.57
CA ASN A 7 -35.95 -10.86 20.85
C ASN A 7 -34.59 -10.69 20.16
N SER A 8 -33.95 -11.81 19.80
CA SER A 8 -32.60 -11.82 19.23
C SER A 8 -32.47 -10.96 17.97
N ASN A 9 -33.54 -10.83 17.17
CA ASN A 9 -33.57 -10.01 15.97
C ASN A 9 -33.49 -8.50 16.28
N THR A 10 -34.26 -8.01 17.25
CA THR A 10 -34.22 -6.59 17.64
C THR A 10 -32.84 -6.23 18.20
N LEU A 11 -32.27 -7.10 19.05
CA LEU A 11 -30.92 -6.92 19.59
C LEU A 11 -29.86 -6.94 18.49
N PHE A 12 -30.02 -7.80 17.47
CA PHE A 12 -29.12 -7.84 16.33
C PHE A 12 -29.15 -6.52 15.53
N GLN A 13 -30.32 -5.95 15.29
CA GLN A 13 -30.43 -4.65 14.61
C GLN A 13 -29.81 -3.51 15.42
N GLN A 14 -30.00 -3.51 16.74
CA GLN A 14 -29.38 -2.54 17.63
C GLN A 14 -27.85 -2.65 17.62
N ALA A 15 -27.30 -3.87 17.77
CA ALA A 15 -25.86 -4.11 17.71
C ALA A 15 -25.24 -3.69 16.38
N ARG A 16 -25.95 -3.93 15.27
CA ARG A 16 -25.54 -3.50 13.93
C ARG A 16 -25.55 -1.97 13.78
N SER A 17 -26.55 -1.29 14.35
CA SER A 17 -26.63 0.18 14.36
C SER A 17 -25.49 0.79 15.18
N LEU A 18 -25.19 0.24 16.36
CA LEU A 18 -24.04 0.65 17.18
C LEU A 18 -22.72 0.50 16.41
N TYR A 19 -22.57 -0.61 15.67
CA TYR A 19 -21.39 -0.83 14.84
C TYR A 19 -21.25 0.20 13.73
N GLN A 20 -22.36 0.52 13.03
CA GLN A 20 -22.37 1.57 11.99
C GLN A 20 -22.05 2.96 12.56
N ALA A 21 -22.40 3.22 13.82
CA ALA A 21 -22.07 4.44 14.54
C ALA A 21 -20.64 4.47 15.10
N GLY A 22 -19.80 3.47 14.82
CA GLY A 22 -18.43 3.38 15.33
C GLY A 22 -18.32 3.03 16.82
N ARG A 23 -19.43 2.63 17.47
CA ARG A 23 -19.45 2.23 18.89
C ARG A 23 -19.05 0.76 19.01
N VAL A 24 -17.79 0.46 18.66
CA VAL A 24 -17.26 -0.90 18.44
C VAL A 24 -17.41 -1.80 19.67
N ILE A 25 -17.10 -1.30 20.86
CA ILE A 25 -17.19 -2.08 22.12
C ILE A 25 -18.64 -2.44 22.46
N GLU A 26 -19.57 -1.51 22.25
CA GLU A 26 -20.99 -1.74 22.54
C GLU A 26 -21.63 -2.67 21.51
N ALA A 27 -21.22 -2.55 20.24
CA ALA A 27 -21.60 -3.50 19.21
C ALA A 27 -21.14 -4.92 19.56
N LEU A 28 -19.91 -5.09 20.06
CA LEU A 28 -19.40 -6.38 20.51
C LEU A 28 -20.27 -6.98 21.62
N ALA A 29 -20.59 -6.19 22.64
CA ALA A 29 -21.48 -6.61 23.72
C ALA A 29 -22.89 -6.97 23.21
N GLY A 30 -23.42 -6.18 22.26
CA GLY A 30 -24.69 -6.44 21.60
C GLY A 30 -24.70 -7.79 20.86
N PHE A 31 -23.69 -8.06 20.04
CA PHE A 31 -23.60 -9.34 19.33
C PHE A 31 -23.38 -10.54 20.27
N ASN A 32 -22.64 -10.37 21.36
CA ASN A 32 -22.53 -11.40 22.41
C ASN A 32 -23.89 -11.75 22.99
N ARG A 33 -24.73 -10.75 23.27
CA ARG A 33 -26.09 -10.96 23.78
C ARG A 33 -26.99 -11.66 22.76
N VAL A 34 -26.88 -11.32 21.48
CA VAL A 34 -27.61 -12.02 20.40
C VAL A 34 -27.23 -13.49 20.34
N ILE A 35 -25.93 -13.80 20.38
CA ILE A 35 -25.42 -15.17 20.31
C ILE A 35 -25.79 -15.97 21.58
N ALA A 36 -25.80 -15.34 22.75
CA ALA A 36 -26.25 -15.97 23.99
C ALA A 36 -27.74 -16.38 23.93
N LEU A 37 -28.58 -15.57 23.27
CA LEU A 37 -30.01 -15.87 23.08
C LEU A 37 -30.26 -16.83 21.90
N ASN A 38 -29.43 -16.78 20.87
CA ASN A 38 -29.50 -17.66 19.70
C ASN A 38 -28.09 -18.03 19.20
N PRO A 39 -27.52 -19.15 19.68
CA PRO A 39 -26.18 -19.61 19.29
C PRO A 39 -26.04 -20.01 17.81
N ASN A 40 -27.15 -20.10 17.08
CA ASN A 40 -27.19 -20.44 15.65
C ASN A 40 -27.47 -19.21 14.78
N HIS A 41 -27.39 -17.99 15.32
CA HIS A 41 -27.59 -16.77 14.56
C HIS A 41 -26.36 -16.44 13.69
N ALA A 42 -26.30 -16.97 12.46
CA ALA A 42 -25.18 -16.79 11.53
C ALA A 42 -24.77 -15.32 11.34
N GLY A 43 -25.76 -14.43 11.17
CA GLY A 43 -25.50 -12.98 11.01
C GLY A 43 -24.82 -12.34 12.22
N ALA A 44 -25.07 -12.81 13.43
CA ALA A 44 -24.48 -12.27 14.65
C ALA A 44 -23.03 -12.73 14.77
N HIS A 45 -22.74 -14.00 14.48
CA HIS A 45 -21.37 -14.49 14.35
C HIS A 45 -20.58 -13.72 13.29
N PHE A 46 -21.15 -13.53 12.10
CA PHE A 46 -20.50 -12.77 11.03
C PHE A 46 -20.17 -11.33 11.44
N ASN A 47 -21.13 -10.59 12.01
CA ASN A 47 -20.88 -9.21 12.41
C ASN A 47 -20.00 -9.10 13.66
N ARG A 48 -20.07 -10.05 14.61
CA ARG A 48 -19.10 -10.13 15.71
C ARG A 48 -17.69 -10.36 15.18
N GLY A 49 -17.52 -11.20 14.17
CA GLY A 49 -16.24 -11.41 13.49
C GLY A 49 -15.66 -10.11 12.93
N LYS A 50 -16.47 -9.31 12.24
CA LYS A 50 -16.04 -7.98 11.75
C LYS A 50 -15.64 -7.02 12.87
N VAL A 51 -16.40 -6.98 13.96
CA VAL A 51 -16.08 -6.15 15.13
C VAL A 51 -14.75 -6.59 15.76
N LEU A 52 -14.49 -7.89 15.84
CA LEU A 52 -13.24 -8.42 16.37
C LEU A 52 -12.05 -8.13 15.43
N GLU A 53 -12.27 -8.15 14.11
CA GLU A 53 -11.28 -7.74 13.11
C GLU A 53 -10.88 -6.26 13.30
N ASP A 54 -11.85 -5.35 13.49
CA ASP A 54 -11.59 -3.93 13.76
C ASP A 54 -10.83 -3.70 15.07
N LEU A 55 -10.95 -4.63 16.03
CA LEU A 55 -10.21 -4.65 17.29
C LEU A 55 -8.88 -5.40 17.22
N ALA A 56 -8.45 -5.82 16.02
CA ALA A 56 -7.25 -6.64 15.79
C ALA A 56 -7.22 -8.00 16.53
N ARG A 57 -8.39 -8.51 16.94
CA ARG A 57 -8.56 -9.83 17.59
C ARG A 57 -8.80 -10.92 16.54
N PHE A 58 -7.77 -11.15 15.73
CA PHE A 58 -7.89 -11.90 14.48
C PHE A 58 -8.27 -13.38 14.65
N GLU A 59 -7.75 -14.09 15.65
CA GLU A 59 -8.10 -15.50 15.89
C GLU A 59 -9.58 -15.66 16.25
N GLU A 60 -10.10 -14.78 17.12
CA GLU A 60 -11.51 -14.79 17.49
C GLU A 60 -12.41 -14.39 16.32
N ALA A 61 -11.95 -13.48 15.46
CA ALA A 61 -12.63 -13.12 14.23
C ALA A 61 -12.74 -14.33 13.29
N LEU A 62 -11.65 -15.07 13.08
CA LEU A 62 -11.63 -16.31 12.29
C LEU A 62 -12.61 -17.36 12.84
N ALA A 63 -12.61 -17.59 14.16
CA ALA A 63 -13.55 -18.52 14.80
C ALA A 63 -15.02 -18.13 14.54
N ASN A 64 -15.33 -16.84 14.57
CA ASN A 64 -16.66 -16.33 14.29
C ASN A 64 -17.04 -16.45 12.81
N PHE A 65 -16.13 -16.20 11.87
CA PHE A 65 -16.38 -16.43 10.45
C PHE A 65 -16.57 -17.91 10.15
N ASN A 66 -15.77 -18.80 10.76
CA ASN A 66 -15.95 -20.25 10.67
C ASN A 66 -17.34 -20.67 11.12
N ARG A 67 -17.81 -20.14 12.26
CA ARG A 67 -19.15 -20.44 12.77
C ARG A 67 -20.26 -19.90 11.85
N ALA A 68 -20.11 -18.69 11.33
CA ALA A 68 -21.08 -18.11 10.39
C ALA A 68 -21.17 -18.94 9.09
N ILE A 69 -20.03 -19.37 8.54
CA ILE A 69 -19.96 -20.23 7.36
C ILE A 69 -20.61 -21.59 7.62
N ALA A 70 -20.33 -22.22 8.77
CA ALA A 70 -20.92 -23.51 9.13
C ALA A 70 -22.46 -23.44 9.23
N LEU A 71 -22.99 -22.31 9.71
CA LEU A 71 -24.43 -22.08 9.82
C LEU A 71 -25.09 -21.74 8.48
N GLN A 72 -24.36 -21.09 7.56
CA GLN A 72 -24.87 -20.65 6.25
C GLN A 72 -23.82 -20.86 5.13
N PRO A 73 -23.56 -22.11 4.71
CA PRO A 73 -22.47 -22.44 3.77
C PRO A 73 -22.71 -22.00 2.32
N ALA A 74 -23.94 -21.57 2.00
CA ALA A 74 -24.30 -21.02 0.68
C ALA A 74 -24.09 -19.50 0.59
N VAL A 75 -23.72 -18.82 1.69
CA VAL A 75 -23.56 -17.35 1.72
C VAL A 75 -22.08 -16.99 1.52
N HIS A 76 -21.77 -16.39 0.37
CA HIS A 76 -20.40 -16.03 -0.01
C HIS A 76 -19.73 -15.00 0.92
N ASN A 77 -20.49 -14.11 1.57
CA ASN A 77 -19.94 -13.05 2.42
C ASN A 77 -19.01 -13.57 3.53
N GLY A 78 -19.33 -14.71 4.14
CA GLY A 78 -18.52 -15.33 5.19
C GLY A 78 -17.15 -15.75 4.67
N TYR A 79 -17.13 -16.47 3.54
CA TYR A 79 -15.90 -16.88 2.86
C TYR A 79 -15.07 -15.67 2.42
N PHE A 80 -15.71 -14.64 1.86
CA PHE A 80 -15.00 -13.45 1.39
C PHE A 80 -14.30 -12.70 2.54
N ARG A 81 -14.98 -12.49 3.67
CA ARG A 81 -14.38 -11.84 4.85
C ARG A 81 -13.27 -12.70 5.45
N ARG A 82 -13.50 -14.01 5.59
CA ARG A 82 -12.46 -14.93 6.08
C ARG A 82 -11.23 -14.92 5.16
N GLY A 83 -11.42 -14.96 3.84
CA GLY A 83 -10.34 -14.85 2.86
C GLY A 83 -9.54 -13.56 2.98
N ASN A 84 -10.20 -12.40 3.17
CA ASN A 84 -9.51 -11.14 3.40
C ASN A 84 -8.68 -11.15 4.69
N LEU A 85 -9.23 -11.68 5.78
CA LEU A 85 -8.50 -11.78 7.04
C LEU A 85 -7.28 -12.71 6.91
N LEU A 86 -7.44 -13.87 6.28
CA LEU A 86 -6.33 -14.81 5.99
C LEU A 86 -5.26 -14.15 5.12
N SER A 87 -5.66 -13.36 4.11
CA SER A 87 -4.76 -12.56 3.28
C SER A 87 -3.99 -11.53 4.11
N THR A 88 -4.63 -10.85 5.06
CA THR A 88 -3.95 -9.92 5.99
C THR A 88 -2.92 -10.64 6.86
N LEU A 89 -3.24 -11.87 7.29
CA LEU A 89 -2.34 -12.75 8.04
C LEU A 89 -1.30 -13.45 7.15
N LYS A 90 -1.27 -13.15 5.84
CA LYS A 90 -0.36 -13.74 4.85
C LYS A 90 -0.52 -15.26 4.68
N GLN A 91 -1.67 -15.82 5.05
CA GLN A 91 -2.04 -17.21 4.82
C GLN A 91 -2.65 -17.34 3.42
N TRP A 92 -1.78 -17.28 2.41
CA TRP A 92 -2.18 -17.10 1.01
C TRP A 92 -2.96 -18.29 0.44
N ASP A 93 -2.54 -19.53 0.72
CA ASP A 93 -3.23 -20.74 0.24
C ASP A 93 -4.67 -20.82 0.78
N ASP A 94 -4.85 -20.59 2.08
CA ASP A 94 -6.20 -20.60 2.69
C ASP A 94 -7.05 -19.43 2.18
N ALA A 95 -6.46 -18.25 1.95
CA ALA A 95 -7.16 -17.12 1.35
C ALA A 95 -7.65 -17.46 -0.06
N LEU A 96 -6.81 -18.12 -0.87
CA LEU A 96 -7.13 -18.55 -2.23
C LEU A 96 -8.36 -19.48 -2.24
N VAL A 97 -8.37 -20.52 -1.40
CA VAL A 97 -9.50 -21.45 -1.26
C VAL A 97 -10.80 -20.71 -0.93
N ASN A 98 -10.73 -19.70 -0.06
CA ASN A 98 -11.90 -18.90 0.29
C ASN A 98 -12.40 -18.05 -0.88
N TYR A 99 -11.51 -17.39 -1.65
CA TYR A 99 -11.92 -16.62 -2.82
C TYR A 99 -12.49 -17.50 -3.93
N GLU A 100 -11.94 -18.69 -4.15
CA GLU A 100 -12.50 -19.66 -5.10
C GLU A 100 -13.89 -20.12 -4.66
N ARG A 101 -14.11 -20.34 -3.37
CA ARG A 101 -15.45 -20.65 -2.85
C ARG A 101 -16.44 -19.49 -3.04
N VAL A 102 -15.99 -18.25 -2.88
CA VAL A 102 -16.80 -17.06 -3.16
C VAL A 102 -17.19 -17.01 -4.64
N ILE A 103 -16.24 -17.24 -5.55
CA ILE A 103 -16.48 -17.25 -7.00
C ILE A 103 -17.45 -18.38 -7.39
N ALA A 104 -17.32 -19.57 -6.79
CA ALA A 104 -18.23 -20.68 -7.04
C ALA A 104 -19.68 -20.37 -6.59
N LEU A 105 -19.85 -19.64 -5.48
CA LEU A 105 -21.17 -19.24 -4.98
C LEU A 105 -21.73 -18.00 -5.69
N LYS A 106 -20.86 -17.10 -6.14
CA LYS A 106 -21.20 -15.84 -6.80
C LYS A 106 -20.16 -15.51 -7.89
N PRO A 107 -20.33 -16.04 -9.12
CA PRO A 107 -19.35 -15.91 -10.19
C PRO A 107 -19.11 -14.48 -10.70
N ASP A 108 -20.09 -13.59 -10.50
CA ASP A 108 -20.07 -12.19 -10.93
C ASP A 108 -19.48 -11.24 -9.87
N PHE A 109 -18.93 -11.75 -8.77
CA PHE A 109 -18.36 -10.91 -7.74
C PHE A 109 -16.92 -10.48 -8.06
N ALA A 110 -16.79 -9.38 -8.81
CA ALA A 110 -15.51 -8.85 -9.31
C ALA A 110 -14.42 -8.69 -8.23
N GLN A 111 -14.79 -8.26 -7.01
CA GLN A 111 -13.83 -8.11 -5.91
C GLN A 111 -13.18 -9.44 -5.50
N ALA A 112 -13.89 -10.57 -5.60
CA ALA A 112 -13.31 -11.88 -5.31
C ALA A 112 -12.30 -12.30 -6.37
N HIS A 113 -12.56 -12.01 -7.65
CA HIS A 113 -11.60 -12.21 -8.73
C HIS A 113 -10.36 -11.33 -8.56
N LEU A 114 -10.54 -10.05 -8.21
CA LEU A 114 -9.43 -9.15 -7.89
C LEU A 114 -8.55 -9.69 -6.76
N ASN A 115 -9.17 -10.10 -5.64
CA ASN A 115 -8.43 -10.59 -4.48
C ASN A 115 -7.77 -11.95 -4.77
N ARG A 116 -8.45 -12.84 -5.51
CA ARG A 116 -7.85 -14.08 -6.02
C ARG A 116 -6.61 -13.80 -6.85
N GLY A 117 -6.67 -12.84 -7.78
CA GLY A 117 -5.51 -12.44 -8.59
C GLY A 117 -4.35 -11.97 -7.73
N HIS A 118 -4.60 -11.10 -6.74
CA HIS A 118 -3.57 -10.64 -5.81
C HIS A 118 -2.94 -11.78 -5.00
N THR A 119 -3.76 -12.70 -4.47
CA THR A 119 -3.27 -13.87 -3.74
C THR A 119 -2.43 -14.79 -4.63
N LEU A 120 -2.83 -14.99 -5.90
CA LEU A 120 -2.06 -15.79 -6.86
C LEU A 120 -0.70 -15.16 -7.18
N CYS A 121 -0.60 -13.83 -7.30
CA CYS A 121 0.69 -13.15 -7.40
C CYS A 121 1.58 -13.43 -6.18
N LYS A 122 1.04 -13.40 -4.95
CA LYS A 122 1.80 -13.74 -3.74
C LYS A 122 2.26 -15.20 -3.69
N LEU A 123 1.57 -16.08 -4.41
CA LEU A 123 1.93 -17.48 -4.60
C LEU A 123 2.80 -17.72 -5.86
N ASN A 124 3.31 -16.67 -6.51
CA ASN A 124 4.08 -16.72 -7.76
C ASN A 124 3.34 -17.37 -8.95
N ARG A 125 2.00 -17.40 -8.93
CA ARG A 125 1.14 -17.94 -9.99
C ARG A 125 0.62 -16.81 -10.90
N VAL A 126 1.55 -16.10 -11.53
CA VAL A 126 1.27 -14.85 -12.27
C VAL A 126 0.29 -15.05 -13.43
N ALA A 127 0.39 -16.16 -14.18
CA ALA A 127 -0.54 -16.43 -15.29
C ALA A 127 -2.00 -16.55 -14.82
N ASP A 128 -2.24 -17.31 -13.75
CA ASP A 128 -3.59 -17.45 -13.16
C ASP A 128 -4.09 -16.13 -12.55
N ALA A 129 -3.17 -15.30 -12.04
CA ALA A 129 -3.51 -13.99 -11.52
C ALA A 129 -4.04 -13.06 -12.62
N LEU A 130 -3.41 -13.04 -13.80
CA LEU A 130 -3.85 -12.25 -14.95
C LEU A 130 -5.26 -12.64 -15.39
N VAL A 131 -5.56 -13.95 -15.50
CA VAL A 131 -6.93 -14.43 -15.80
C VAL A 131 -7.95 -13.89 -14.78
N SER A 132 -7.57 -13.86 -13.50
CA SER A 132 -8.46 -13.36 -12.44
C SER A 132 -8.66 -11.84 -12.54
N TYR A 133 -7.62 -11.07 -12.87
CA TYR A 133 -7.73 -9.63 -13.07
C TYR A 133 -8.55 -9.29 -14.32
N ASP A 134 -8.33 -9.99 -15.42
CA ASP A 134 -9.11 -9.85 -16.65
C ASP A 134 -10.59 -10.10 -16.36
N ARG A 135 -10.91 -11.15 -15.61
CA ARG A 135 -12.28 -11.43 -15.21
C ARG A 135 -12.88 -10.35 -14.31
N ALA A 136 -12.09 -9.78 -13.38
CA ALA A 136 -12.56 -8.66 -12.55
C ALA A 136 -12.87 -7.41 -13.39
N ILE A 137 -12.05 -7.13 -14.41
CA ILE A 137 -12.20 -6.01 -15.35
C ILE A 137 -13.42 -6.23 -16.27
N GLU A 138 -13.62 -7.44 -16.79
CA GLU A 138 -14.81 -7.78 -17.59
C GLU A 138 -16.11 -7.52 -16.82
N LEU A 139 -16.14 -7.90 -15.53
CA LEU A 139 -17.30 -7.70 -14.67
C LEU A 139 -17.50 -6.23 -14.28
N VAL A 140 -16.40 -5.48 -14.10
CA VAL A 140 -16.42 -4.06 -13.73
C VAL A 140 -15.36 -3.29 -14.54
N PRO A 141 -15.71 -2.77 -15.73
CA PRO A 141 -14.75 -2.13 -16.63
C PRO A 141 -14.11 -0.83 -16.12
N ASN A 142 -14.67 -0.22 -15.06
CA ASN A 142 -14.13 0.97 -14.42
C ASN A 142 -13.36 0.65 -13.11
N PHE A 143 -12.92 -0.59 -12.93
CA PHE A 143 -12.23 -1.01 -11.71
C PHE A 143 -10.73 -0.65 -11.73
N ALA A 144 -10.40 0.62 -11.46
CA ALA A 144 -9.03 1.14 -11.53
C ALA A 144 -8.00 0.27 -10.76
N LEU A 145 -8.36 -0.25 -9.59
CA LEU A 145 -7.49 -1.14 -8.80
C LEU A 145 -7.15 -2.45 -9.52
N ALA A 146 -8.08 -3.02 -10.29
CA ALA A 146 -7.83 -4.22 -11.08
C ALA A 146 -6.83 -3.97 -12.20
N TYR A 147 -6.94 -2.83 -12.88
CA TYR A 147 -5.96 -2.42 -13.90
C TYR A 147 -4.57 -2.18 -13.32
N SER A 148 -4.46 -1.51 -12.17
CA SER A 148 -3.17 -1.29 -11.50
C SER A 148 -2.51 -2.61 -11.08
N ASN A 149 -3.28 -3.52 -10.48
CA ASN A 149 -2.76 -4.82 -10.05
C ASN A 149 -2.37 -5.71 -11.25
N ARG A 150 -3.15 -5.65 -12.35
CA ARG A 150 -2.80 -6.29 -13.61
C ARG A 150 -1.51 -5.72 -14.19
N GLY A 151 -1.31 -4.40 -14.13
CA GLY A 151 -0.08 -3.74 -14.54
C GLY A 151 1.15 -4.27 -13.82
N HIS A 152 1.08 -4.42 -12.49
CA HIS A 152 2.16 -5.02 -11.70
C HIS A 152 2.45 -6.47 -12.13
N ALA A 153 1.41 -7.31 -12.24
CA ALA A 153 1.57 -8.70 -12.63
C ALA A 153 2.17 -8.86 -14.05
N LEU A 154 1.79 -7.99 -14.99
CA LEU A 154 2.33 -7.98 -16.35
C LEU A 154 3.80 -7.54 -16.38
N GLN A 155 4.17 -6.57 -15.55
CA GLN A 155 5.55 -6.13 -15.41
C GLN A 155 6.44 -7.27 -14.87
N ASP A 156 5.97 -8.01 -13.87
CA ASP A 156 6.66 -9.20 -13.35
C ASP A 156 6.81 -10.29 -14.43
N ALA A 157 5.77 -10.47 -15.26
CA ALA A 157 5.78 -11.35 -16.43
C ALA A 157 6.55 -10.80 -17.64
N LYS A 158 7.23 -9.65 -17.53
CA LYS A 158 7.97 -8.96 -18.61
C LYS A 158 7.13 -8.56 -19.83
N ARG A 159 5.81 -8.46 -19.68
CA ARG A 159 4.85 -7.97 -20.70
C ARG A 159 4.67 -6.46 -20.56
N LEU A 160 5.73 -5.72 -20.88
CA LEU A 160 5.90 -4.31 -20.51
C LEU A 160 4.88 -3.37 -21.17
N ASP A 161 4.57 -3.55 -22.45
CA ASP A 161 3.61 -2.68 -23.17
C ASP A 161 2.19 -2.83 -22.61
N GLU A 162 1.80 -4.07 -22.30
CA GLU A 162 0.49 -4.34 -21.69
C GLU A 162 0.43 -3.82 -20.25
N ALA A 163 1.54 -3.87 -19.52
CA ALA A 163 1.64 -3.29 -18.19
C ALA A 163 1.42 -1.77 -18.24
N LEU A 164 2.06 -1.09 -19.20
CA LEU A 164 1.89 0.34 -19.43
C LEU A 164 0.43 0.70 -19.72
N ALA A 165 -0.19 0.00 -20.67
CA ALA A 165 -1.61 0.21 -21.00
C ALA A 165 -2.54 -0.01 -19.79
N SER A 166 -2.23 -1.00 -18.96
CA SER A 166 -2.95 -1.25 -17.71
C SER A 166 -2.81 -0.09 -16.71
N TYR A 167 -1.61 0.44 -16.49
CA TYR A 167 -1.43 1.60 -15.62
C TYR A 167 -2.09 2.86 -16.17
N ASP A 168 -1.98 3.10 -17.48
CA ASP A 168 -2.62 4.24 -18.14
C ASP A 168 -4.14 4.21 -17.96
N ARG A 169 -4.75 3.02 -18.12
CA ARG A 169 -6.18 2.85 -17.89
C ARG A 169 -6.57 3.06 -16.43
N ALA A 170 -5.74 2.61 -15.47
CA ALA A 170 -5.98 2.85 -14.05
C ALA A 170 -5.95 4.35 -13.70
N ILE A 171 -4.99 5.09 -14.28
CA ILE A 171 -4.84 6.54 -14.10
C ILE A 171 -5.97 7.31 -14.77
N GLU A 172 -6.41 6.90 -15.97
CA GLU A 172 -7.54 7.52 -16.66
C GLU A 172 -8.83 7.39 -15.83
N LEU A 173 -9.08 6.20 -15.28
CA LEU A 173 -10.25 5.93 -14.42
C LEU A 173 -10.17 6.65 -13.07
N LYS A 174 -8.96 6.81 -12.54
CA LYS A 174 -8.70 7.46 -11.25
C LYS A 174 -7.41 8.28 -11.32
N PRO A 175 -7.49 9.58 -11.68
CA PRO A 175 -6.30 10.42 -11.89
C PRO A 175 -5.41 10.61 -10.66
N ASP A 176 -5.97 10.51 -9.45
CA ASP A 176 -5.27 10.62 -8.18
C ASP A 176 -4.76 9.27 -7.64
N PHE A 177 -4.76 8.21 -8.46
CA PHE A 177 -4.36 6.88 -8.02
C PHE A 177 -2.83 6.72 -7.91
N ALA A 178 -2.29 7.11 -6.75
CA ALA A 178 -0.86 7.12 -6.48
C ALA A 178 -0.15 5.79 -6.78
N GLU A 179 -0.76 4.66 -6.44
CA GLU A 179 -0.19 3.33 -6.69
C GLU A 179 0.00 3.06 -8.20
N ALA A 180 -0.95 3.48 -9.05
CA ALA A 180 -0.84 3.29 -10.49
C ALA A 180 0.23 4.19 -11.14
N HIS A 181 0.31 5.45 -10.70
CA HIS A 181 1.39 6.35 -11.12
C HIS A 181 2.76 5.83 -10.70
N TRP A 182 2.88 5.33 -9.47
CA TRP A 182 4.13 4.76 -8.99
C TRP A 182 4.52 3.49 -9.75
N GLY A 183 3.56 2.58 -10.00
CA GLY A 183 3.79 1.40 -10.86
C GLY A 183 4.26 1.78 -12.27
N LYS A 184 3.61 2.76 -12.89
CA LYS A 184 4.03 3.33 -14.19
C LYS A 184 5.43 3.93 -14.12
N SER A 185 5.77 4.62 -13.03
CA SER A 185 7.11 5.20 -12.83
C SER A 185 8.21 4.13 -12.87
N THR A 186 8.01 3.02 -12.16
CA THR A 186 8.96 1.91 -12.11
C THR A 186 9.13 1.27 -13.47
N LEU A 187 8.03 1.09 -14.21
CA LEU A 187 8.06 0.59 -15.58
C LEU A 187 8.85 1.53 -16.51
N LYS A 188 8.60 2.83 -16.44
CA LYS A 188 9.28 3.86 -17.24
C LYS A 188 10.79 3.89 -16.97
N LEU A 189 11.18 3.88 -15.70
CA LEU A 189 12.58 3.76 -15.29
C LEU A 189 13.21 2.46 -15.81
N LEU A 190 12.52 1.32 -15.70
CA LEU A 190 13.00 0.03 -16.21
C LEU A 190 13.23 0.06 -17.73
N THR A 191 12.37 0.75 -18.48
CA THR A 191 12.47 0.88 -19.95
C THR A 191 13.40 2.00 -20.42
N GLY A 192 14.02 2.75 -19.50
CA GLY A 192 14.96 3.82 -19.85
C GLY A 192 14.35 5.20 -20.09
N ASP A 193 13.04 5.37 -19.97
CA ASP A 193 12.36 6.67 -20.02
C ASP A 193 12.48 7.36 -18.66
N TYR A 194 13.69 7.83 -18.34
CA TYR A 194 14.00 8.39 -17.03
C TYR A 194 13.31 9.74 -16.79
N ALA A 195 13.04 10.50 -17.85
CA ALA A 195 12.35 11.78 -17.74
C ALA A 195 10.94 11.58 -17.15
N GLN A 196 10.12 10.72 -17.76
CA GLN A 196 8.80 10.43 -17.20
C GLN A 196 8.89 9.56 -15.95
N GLY A 197 9.85 8.64 -15.90
CA GLY A 197 10.04 7.74 -14.77
C GLY A 197 10.24 8.48 -13.46
N TRP A 198 11.19 9.41 -13.40
CA TRP A 198 11.47 10.16 -12.17
C TRP A 198 10.37 11.16 -11.81
N GLU A 199 9.69 11.76 -12.79
CA GLU A 199 8.52 12.61 -12.54
C GLU A 199 7.40 11.84 -11.84
N LEU A 200 7.02 10.70 -12.43
CA LEU A 200 5.96 9.85 -11.91
C LEU A 200 6.35 9.21 -10.58
N HIS A 201 7.65 9.05 -10.32
CA HIS A 201 8.15 8.45 -9.09
C HIS A 201 7.78 9.27 -7.84
N GLU A 202 7.56 10.58 -7.98
CA GLU A 202 7.11 11.44 -6.88
C GLU A 202 5.71 11.06 -6.35
N TRP A 203 4.90 10.35 -7.14
CA TRP A 203 3.62 9.82 -6.66
C TRP A 203 3.78 8.78 -5.54
N ARG A 204 4.97 8.18 -5.38
CA ARG A 204 5.27 7.29 -4.24
C ARG A 204 4.97 7.96 -2.90
N LEU A 205 5.22 9.27 -2.80
CA LEU A 205 5.02 10.08 -1.59
C LEU A 205 3.55 10.16 -1.17
N LYS A 206 2.62 9.89 -2.09
CA LYS A 206 1.17 9.90 -1.85
C LYS A 206 0.59 8.50 -1.59
N THR A 207 1.41 7.44 -1.66
CA THR A 207 0.94 6.08 -1.39
C THR A 207 0.76 5.85 0.11
N LYS A 208 -0.17 4.96 0.48
CA LYS A 208 -0.37 4.61 1.90
C LYS A 208 0.87 3.99 2.54
N ALA A 209 1.62 3.20 1.77
CA ALA A 209 2.85 2.57 2.24
C ALA A 209 3.90 3.62 2.62
N TYR A 210 4.07 4.65 1.79
CA TYR A 210 5.02 5.72 2.08
C TYR A 210 4.54 6.63 3.22
N ALA A 211 3.25 6.96 3.27
CA ALA A 211 2.68 7.80 4.32
C ALA A 211 2.90 7.24 5.75
N GLN A 212 3.06 5.92 5.89
CA GLN A 212 3.31 5.26 7.18
C GLN A 212 4.76 5.43 7.69
N ILE A 213 5.70 5.68 6.78
CA ILE A 213 7.15 5.76 7.10
C ILE A 213 7.71 7.17 6.88
N SER A 214 7.00 8.02 6.16
CA SER A 214 7.44 9.38 5.85
C SER A 214 7.39 10.23 7.11
N ARG A 215 8.50 10.91 7.41
CA ARG A 215 8.50 11.97 8.42
C ARG A 215 7.90 13.25 7.86
N THR A 216 7.16 13.96 8.70
CA THR A 216 6.63 15.29 8.37
C THR A 216 7.73 16.33 8.59
N LEU A 217 8.21 16.94 7.51
CA LEU A 217 9.12 18.10 7.55
C LEU A 217 8.32 19.36 7.24
N ARG A 218 8.64 20.48 7.90
CA ARG A 218 7.93 21.76 7.71
C ARG A 218 8.52 22.58 6.57
N GLN A 219 9.83 22.44 6.37
CA GLN A 219 10.57 23.06 5.29
C GLN A 219 10.06 22.54 3.94
N PRO A 220 10.12 23.33 2.87
CA PRO A 220 9.65 22.87 1.57
C PRO A 220 10.61 21.87 0.92
N GLN A 221 10.02 20.96 0.13
CA GLN A 221 10.79 20.01 -0.68
C GLN A 221 11.47 20.74 -1.84
N TRP A 222 12.78 20.54 -2.00
CA TRP A 222 13.55 21.04 -3.11
C TRP A 222 13.59 20.02 -4.26
N LEU A 223 13.12 20.45 -5.42
CA LEU A 223 13.17 19.70 -6.69
C LEU A 223 13.87 20.51 -7.79
N ASN A 224 14.81 21.38 -7.40
CA ASN A 224 15.55 22.26 -8.31
C ASN A 224 14.66 23.16 -9.18
N LYS A 225 13.51 23.60 -8.64
CA LYS A 225 12.63 24.61 -9.24
C LYS A 225 13.01 26.04 -8.83
N GLU A 226 13.74 26.17 -7.72
CA GLU A 226 14.21 27.42 -7.15
C GLU A 226 15.70 27.32 -6.79
N PRO A 227 16.44 28.44 -6.77
CA PRO A 227 17.85 28.45 -6.38
C PRO A 227 18.07 27.94 -4.96
N VAL A 228 19.13 27.13 -4.81
CA VAL A 228 19.60 26.56 -3.53
C VAL A 228 20.91 27.18 -3.03
N SER A 229 21.52 28.07 -3.83
CA SER A 229 22.76 28.75 -3.45
C SER A 229 22.61 29.53 -2.15
N GLY A 230 23.54 29.33 -1.22
CA GLY A 230 23.56 29.96 0.09
C GLY A 230 22.57 29.39 1.11
N LYS A 231 21.79 28.36 0.73
CA LYS A 231 20.85 27.68 1.61
C LYS A 231 21.43 26.36 2.13
N THR A 232 20.87 25.88 3.24
CA THR A 232 21.15 24.54 3.78
C THR A 232 20.09 23.55 3.29
N LEU A 233 20.53 22.52 2.54
CA LEU A 233 19.68 21.44 2.04
C LEU A 233 19.89 20.17 2.84
N LEU A 234 18.82 19.68 3.46
CA LEU A 234 18.76 18.34 4.03
C LEU A 234 18.44 17.30 2.96
N ILE A 235 19.41 16.46 2.62
CA ILE A 235 19.21 15.25 1.83
C ILE A 235 18.95 14.10 2.79
N HIS A 236 17.79 13.46 2.67
CA HIS A 236 17.38 12.42 3.63
C HIS A 236 17.04 11.09 2.99
N THR A 237 17.39 10.03 3.72
CA THR A 237 17.38 8.67 3.20
C THR A 237 16.03 8.00 3.42
N GLU A 238 15.54 7.38 2.36
CA GLU A 238 14.31 6.60 2.36
C GLU A 238 14.58 5.16 2.88
N ILE A 239 13.86 4.17 2.34
CA ILE A 239 14.07 2.75 2.67
C ILE A 239 15.21 2.21 1.81
N GLY A 240 16.12 1.45 2.42
CA GLY A 240 17.07 0.62 1.68
C GLY A 240 18.47 1.22 1.58
N LEU A 241 19.46 0.41 1.96
CA LEU A 241 20.87 0.79 1.91
C LEU A 241 21.36 0.98 0.46
N GLY A 242 20.85 0.16 -0.46
CA GLY A 242 21.19 0.23 -1.88
C GLY A 242 20.82 1.56 -2.51
N ASP A 243 19.62 2.07 -2.25
CA ASP A 243 19.17 3.36 -2.77
C ASP A 243 19.99 4.52 -2.22
N THR A 244 20.36 4.46 -0.94
CA THR A 244 21.26 5.45 -0.33
C THR A 244 22.63 5.46 -1.02
N ILE A 245 23.22 4.29 -1.23
CA ILE A 245 24.52 4.17 -1.93
C ILE A 245 24.39 4.68 -3.37
N GLN A 246 23.37 4.23 -4.11
CA GLN A 246 23.21 4.63 -5.52
C GLN A 246 22.93 6.12 -5.69
N LEU A 247 22.29 6.78 -4.73
CA LEU A 247 21.87 8.18 -4.89
C LEU A 247 22.73 9.19 -4.13
N CYS A 248 23.68 8.75 -3.29
CA CYS A 248 24.65 9.66 -2.69
C CYS A 248 25.55 10.33 -3.74
N ARG A 249 25.70 9.75 -4.94
CA ARG A 249 26.40 10.34 -6.10
C ARG A 249 25.90 11.72 -6.53
N TYR A 250 24.68 12.09 -6.17
CA TYR A 250 24.11 13.40 -6.46
C TYR A 250 24.54 14.47 -5.44
N VAL A 251 25.07 14.08 -4.28
CA VAL A 251 25.46 15.00 -3.21
C VAL A 251 26.46 16.05 -3.73
N PRO A 252 27.56 15.69 -4.42
CA PRO A 252 28.48 16.70 -4.92
C PRO A 252 27.94 17.55 -6.08
N MET A 253 26.86 17.13 -6.73
CA MET A 253 26.17 17.99 -7.69
C MET A 253 25.39 19.10 -6.98
N VAL A 254 24.82 18.81 -5.81
CA VAL A 254 24.16 19.82 -4.96
C VAL A 254 25.18 20.81 -4.40
N GLU A 255 26.33 20.34 -3.93
CA GLU A 255 27.39 21.22 -3.42
C GLU A 255 27.89 22.22 -4.49
N LYS A 256 27.96 21.78 -5.76
CA LYS A 256 28.29 22.65 -6.90
C LYS A 256 27.27 23.77 -7.15
N LEU A 257 26.06 23.66 -6.59
CA LEU A 257 25.06 24.74 -6.59
C LEU A 257 25.26 25.72 -5.43
N ASN A 258 26.39 25.65 -4.72
CA ASN A 258 26.75 26.51 -3.58
C ASN A 258 25.78 26.37 -2.40
N ALA A 259 25.26 25.16 -2.17
CA ALA A 259 24.43 24.83 -1.02
C ALA A 259 25.27 24.18 0.08
N GLN A 260 24.91 24.42 1.34
CA GLN A 260 25.40 23.57 2.45
C GLN A 260 24.57 22.30 2.47
N VAL A 261 25.21 21.13 2.50
CA VAL A 261 24.48 19.86 2.47
C VAL A 261 24.53 19.19 3.84
N ILE A 262 23.37 18.77 4.32
CA ILE A 262 23.24 17.82 5.42
C ILE A 262 22.76 16.51 4.81
N LEU A 263 23.54 15.44 4.89
CA LEU A 263 23.15 14.10 4.45
C LEU A 263 22.79 13.25 5.67
N GLU A 264 21.52 12.91 5.79
CA GLU A 264 21.08 11.92 6.76
C GLU A 264 21.41 10.51 6.27
N ALA A 265 22.14 9.74 7.07
CA ALA A 265 22.65 8.43 6.72
C ALA A 265 22.14 7.34 7.68
N PRO A 266 21.75 6.14 7.21
CA PRO A 266 21.59 4.98 8.07
C PRO A 266 22.89 4.69 8.82
N SER A 267 22.81 4.25 10.09
CA SER A 267 23.97 3.98 10.96
C SER A 267 25.04 3.12 10.27
N SER A 268 24.60 2.08 9.55
CA SER A 268 25.48 1.16 8.82
C SER A 268 26.24 1.80 7.64
N LEU A 269 25.82 2.97 7.17
CA LEU A 269 26.42 3.68 6.05
C LEU A 269 27.15 4.96 6.45
N VAL A 270 27.07 5.40 7.72
CA VAL A 270 27.74 6.64 8.16
C VAL A 270 29.23 6.62 7.82
N THR A 271 29.95 5.57 8.21
CA THR A 271 31.39 5.44 7.93
C THR A 271 31.70 5.49 6.43
N LEU A 272 30.89 4.83 5.59
CA LEU A 272 31.07 4.82 4.15
C LEU A 272 30.80 6.21 3.55
N LEU A 273 29.68 6.84 3.90
CA LEU A 273 29.28 8.12 3.35
C LEU A 273 30.20 9.26 3.78
N SER A 274 30.87 9.14 4.94
CA SER A 274 31.93 10.08 5.36
C SER A 274 33.12 10.14 4.42
N THR A 275 33.26 9.19 3.49
CA THR A 275 34.32 9.20 2.48
C THR A 275 34.00 10.07 1.26
N LEU A 276 32.77 10.59 1.11
CA LEU A 276 32.36 11.41 -0.04
C LEU A 276 33.15 12.74 -0.16
N GLY A 277 33.72 13.23 0.94
CA GLY A 277 34.41 14.52 0.99
C GLY A 277 33.46 15.71 0.77
N GLY A 278 34.04 16.91 0.60
CA GLY A 278 33.27 18.14 0.34
C GLY A 278 32.84 18.91 1.60
N ASN A 279 31.97 19.89 1.40
CA ASN A 279 31.31 20.68 2.43
C ASN A 279 29.98 20.02 2.84
N LEU A 280 30.08 18.80 3.35
CA LEU A 280 28.98 17.94 3.73
C LEU A 280 28.98 17.67 5.24
N THR A 281 27.82 17.86 5.88
CA THR A 281 27.57 17.35 7.23
C THR A 281 26.82 16.02 7.14
N ILE A 282 27.32 14.99 7.79
CA ILE A 282 26.61 13.70 7.88
C ILE A 282 25.95 13.58 9.24
N VAL A 283 24.67 13.22 9.24
CA VAL A 283 23.87 12.99 10.45
C VAL A 283 23.35 11.57 10.42
N GLU A 284 23.50 10.84 11.52
CA GLU A 284 22.94 9.49 11.63
C GLU A 284 21.41 9.56 11.72
N LYS A 285 20.72 8.66 11.00
CA LYS A 285 19.26 8.60 10.96
C LYS A 285 18.71 8.31 12.35
N GLY A 286 17.88 9.23 12.85
CA GLY A 286 17.29 9.17 14.19
C GLY A 286 17.92 10.16 15.17
N GLU A 287 19.10 10.70 14.86
CA GLU A 287 19.72 11.79 15.62
C GLU A 287 19.05 13.14 15.32
N PRO A 288 19.16 14.12 16.25
CA PRO A 288 18.69 15.47 16.01
C PRO A 288 19.31 16.09 14.75
N LEU A 289 18.45 16.66 13.90
CA LEU A 289 18.89 17.36 12.69
C LEU A 289 19.32 18.80 13.03
N PRO A 290 20.44 19.29 12.49
CA PRO A 290 20.74 20.73 12.47
C PRO A 290 19.66 21.51 11.72
N ASP A 291 19.63 22.83 11.89
CA ASP A 291 18.70 23.68 11.12
C ASP A 291 18.98 23.61 9.61
N PHE A 292 17.92 23.57 8.81
CA PHE A 292 17.97 23.56 7.35
C PHE A 292 16.83 24.37 6.76
N ASP A 293 17.03 24.88 5.54
CA ASP A 293 16.06 25.70 4.81
C ASP A 293 15.14 24.86 3.93
N LEU A 294 15.70 23.81 3.33
CA LEU A 294 15.07 22.98 2.30
C LEU A 294 15.35 21.51 2.57
N HIS A 295 14.51 20.60 2.05
CA HIS A 295 14.80 19.18 2.10
C HIS A 295 14.61 18.47 0.76
N CYS A 296 15.31 17.37 0.53
CA CYS A 296 15.12 16.51 -0.64
C CYS A 296 15.26 15.04 -0.23
N PRO A 297 14.25 14.18 -0.44
CA PRO A 297 14.44 12.74 -0.32
C PRO A 297 15.49 12.26 -1.34
N THR A 298 16.35 11.31 -0.99
CA THR A 298 17.40 10.80 -1.90
C THR A 298 16.83 10.38 -3.25
N MET A 299 15.70 9.66 -3.27
CA MET A 299 15.02 9.18 -4.48
C MET A 299 14.40 10.28 -5.36
N SER A 300 14.37 11.53 -4.89
CA SER A 300 13.92 12.70 -5.65
C SER A 300 15.08 13.46 -6.33
N LEU A 301 16.34 13.17 -5.97
CA LEU A 301 17.52 13.82 -6.58
C LEU A 301 17.62 13.59 -8.10
N PRO A 302 17.39 12.38 -8.64
CA PRO A 302 17.40 12.18 -10.09
C PRO A 302 16.37 13.04 -10.82
N TRP A 303 15.20 13.27 -10.20
CA TRP A 303 14.20 14.18 -10.76
C TRP A 303 14.66 15.64 -10.73
N ALA A 304 15.19 16.08 -9.60
CA ALA A 304 15.72 17.44 -9.41
C ALA A 304 16.83 17.78 -10.44
N PHE A 305 17.67 16.80 -10.79
CA PHE A 305 18.73 16.97 -11.79
C PHE A 305 18.31 16.58 -13.21
N LYS A 306 17.05 16.23 -13.44
CA LYS A 306 16.52 15.79 -14.75
C LYS A 306 17.37 14.67 -15.36
N THR A 307 17.73 13.70 -14.52
CA THR A 307 18.63 12.61 -14.91
C THR A 307 18.05 11.82 -16.08
N THR A 308 18.88 11.63 -17.10
CA THR A 308 18.67 10.71 -18.21
C THR A 308 19.69 9.57 -18.11
N ILE A 309 19.56 8.53 -18.95
CA ILE A 309 20.55 7.45 -19.04
C ILE A 309 21.97 8.01 -19.27
N ALA A 310 22.10 9.05 -20.11
CA ALA A 310 23.39 9.64 -20.45
C ALA A 310 23.98 10.54 -19.36
N THR A 311 23.18 10.96 -18.38
CA THR A 311 23.59 11.94 -17.35
C THR A 311 23.57 11.35 -15.94
N VAL A 312 23.46 10.03 -15.79
CA VAL A 312 23.62 9.37 -14.50
C VAL A 312 25.04 9.68 -13.98
N PRO A 313 25.19 10.25 -12.77
CA PRO A 313 26.52 10.52 -12.24
C PRO A 313 27.29 9.21 -12.07
N ALA A 314 28.52 9.16 -12.58
CA ALA A 314 29.35 7.94 -12.58
C ALA A 314 30.68 8.11 -11.82
N ASN A 315 30.98 9.32 -11.35
CA ASN A 315 32.27 9.63 -10.72
C ASN A 315 32.34 9.23 -9.24
N ILE A 316 31.20 8.86 -8.65
CA ILE A 316 31.04 8.49 -7.25
C ILE A 316 30.28 7.15 -7.27
N PRO A 317 30.82 6.07 -6.67
CA PRO A 317 30.16 4.77 -6.62
C PRO A 317 28.75 4.84 -6.03
#